data_AF-F4HV36-F1
#
_entry.id   AF-F4HV36-F1
#
_cell.length_a   1.000
_cell.length_b   1.000
_cell.length_c   1.000
_cell.angle_alpha   90.00
_cell.angle_beta   90.00
_cell.angle_gamma   90.00
#
_symmetry.space_group_name_H-M   'P 1'
#
loop_
_entity.id
_entity.type
_entity.pdbx_description
1 polymer ?
#
loop_
_entity_poly.entity_id
_entity_poly.type
_entity_poly.pdbx_seq_one_letter_code
_entity_poly.pdbx_strand_id
1 'polypeptide(L)'
;MSAVQLDLQDRWVLKMYGWMNKNVKWICPTAPRRPLTILGGMETNAWFDIAELSENMQDDVASLNHAALSIANLLSEEPTNVMIGIGGIGFGAAQALYLASKGCYDTNQRLQIKPRVVIGLNGWLPVWR
;
A
#
# COMPACT_ATOMS: atom_id res chain seq x y z
N MET A 1 5.23 15.32 -8.67
CA MET A 1 4.37 14.15 -8.37
C MET A 1 5.21 13.23 -7.50
N SER A 2 4.67 12.70 -6.42
CA SER A 2 5.33 11.67 -5.61
C SER A 2 4.51 10.39 -5.72
N ALA A 3 5.16 9.27 -6.00
CA ALA A 3 4.51 7.99 -6.22
C ALA A 3 5.07 6.95 -5.25
N VAL A 4 4.19 6.31 -4.49
CA VAL A 4 4.54 5.19 -3.60
C VAL A 4 4.28 3.88 -4.29
N GLN A 5 5.28 3.03 -4.38
CA GLN A 5 5.15 1.65 -4.83
C GLN A 5 5.28 0.70 -3.65
N LEU A 6 4.21 -0.01 -3.34
CA LEU A 6 4.12 -1.01 -2.30
C LEU A 6 4.50 -2.37 -2.89
N ASP A 7 5.55 -2.97 -2.36
CA ASP A 7 6.29 -4.15 -2.85
C ASP A 7 7.51 -3.82 -3.73
N LEU A 8 8.65 -4.35 -3.31
CA LEU A 8 10.01 -4.01 -3.72
C LEU A 8 10.72 -5.13 -4.50
N GLN A 9 10.14 -6.32 -4.59
CA GLN A 9 10.92 -7.51 -4.96
C GLN A 9 11.32 -7.61 -6.43
N ASP A 10 11.01 -6.61 -7.25
CA ASP A 10 11.23 -6.73 -8.68
C ASP A 10 12.26 -5.78 -9.26
N ARG A 11 13.12 -6.35 -10.11
CA ARG A 11 14.12 -5.68 -10.95
C ARG A 11 13.55 -4.54 -11.80
N TRP A 12 12.24 -4.47 -12.02
CA TRP A 12 11.61 -3.39 -12.80
C TRP A 12 11.54 -2.06 -12.04
N VAL A 13 11.65 -2.04 -10.71
CA VAL A 13 11.78 -0.77 -9.95
C VAL A 13 13.02 0.00 -10.40
N LEU A 14 14.14 -0.70 -10.64
CA LEU A 14 15.35 -0.10 -11.23
C LEU A 14 15.10 0.43 -12.66
N LYS A 15 14.21 -0.22 -13.43
CA LYS A 15 13.80 0.30 -14.74
C LYS A 15 12.94 1.56 -14.61
N MET A 16 12.11 1.69 -13.57
CA MET A 16 11.39 2.95 -13.29
C MET A 16 12.33 4.09 -12.95
N TYR A 17 13.39 3.83 -12.18
CA TYR A 17 14.47 4.81 -11.99
C TYR A 17 15.12 5.19 -13.32
N GLY A 18 15.21 4.27 -14.28
CA GLY A 18 15.61 4.60 -15.67
C GLY A 18 14.63 5.53 -16.40
N TRP A 19 13.36 5.52 -16.03
CA TRP A 19 12.33 6.47 -16.46
C TRP A 19 12.17 7.65 -15.48
N MET A 20 13.26 8.10 -14.86
CA MET A 20 13.31 9.31 -14.03
C MET A 20 12.89 10.55 -14.84
N ASN A 21 11.59 10.74 -14.99
CA ASN A 21 11.04 12.05 -15.27
C ASN A 21 11.38 12.92 -14.04
N LYS A 22 12.03 14.07 -14.26
CA LYS A 22 12.43 15.00 -13.19
C LYS A 22 11.25 15.46 -12.31
N ASN A 23 10.02 15.24 -12.76
CA ASN A 23 8.79 15.62 -12.05
C ASN A 23 8.22 14.51 -11.15
N VAL A 24 8.82 13.32 -11.10
CA VAL A 24 8.31 12.19 -10.30
C VAL A 24 9.35 11.73 -9.27
N LYS A 25 9.01 11.80 -7.98
CA LYS A 25 9.74 11.13 -6.89
C LYS A 25 9.12 9.76 -6.63
N TRP A 26 9.92 8.71 -6.73
CA TRP A 26 9.49 7.34 -6.40
C TRP A 26 9.88 7.00 -4.96
N ILE A 27 8.93 6.46 -4.19
CA ILE A 27 9.11 5.95 -2.84
C ILE A 27 8.74 4.47 -2.87
N CYS A 28 9.70 3.58 -2.64
CA CYS A 28 9.46 2.14 -2.65
C CYS A 28 9.80 1.57 -1.27
N PRO A 29 8.86 1.59 -0.30
CA PRO A 29 9.12 1.09 1.04
C PRO A 29 9.07 -0.44 1.11
N THR A 30 9.89 -1.00 2.00
CA THR A 30 9.77 -2.40 2.42
C THR A 30 8.64 -2.54 3.42
N ALA A 31 7.77 -3.54 3.22
CA ALA A 31 6.77 -3.88 4.22
C ALA A 31 7.45 -4.28 5.56
N PRO A 32 6.86 -3.91 6.71
CA PRO A 32 7.42 -4.28 8.01
C PRO A 32 7.40 -5.80 8.22
N ARG A 33 8.35 -6.30 9.02
CA ARG A 33 8.32 -7.69 9.49
C ARG A 33 7.17 -7.89 10.48
N ARG A 34 6.40 -8.94 10.25
CA ARG A 34 5.29 -9.37 11.10
C ARG A 34 4.99 -10.86 10.87
N PRO A 35 4.34 -11.53 11.83
CA PRO A 35 3.86 -12.89 11.62
C PRO A 35 2.74 -12.88 10.57
N LEU A 36 2.72 -13.90 9.71
CA LEU A 36 1.64 -14.11 8.74
C LEU A 36 0.87 -15.40 9.07
N THR A 37 -0.42 -15.28 9.35
CA THR A 37 -1.27 -16.38 9.84
C THR A 37 -1.33 -17.53 8.84
N ILE A 38 -1.48 -17.26 7.54
CA ILE A 38 -1.45 -18.29 6.50
C ILE A 38 -0.13 -19.09 6.46
N LEU A 39 0.97 -18.50 6.92
CA LEU A 39 2.27 -19.15 7.01
C LEU A 39 2.50 -19.80 8.38
N GLY A 40 1.45 -20.04 9.16
CA GLY A 40 1.57 -20.63 10.50
C GLY A 40 2.26 -19.70 11.51
N GLY A 41 2.18 -18.38 11.30
CA GLY A 41 2.79 -17.38 12.18
C GLY A 41 4.27 -17.10 11.89
N MET A 42 4.83 -17.57 10.77
CA MET A 42 6.19 -17.24 10.38
C MET A 42 6.35 -15.73 10.11
N GLU A 43 7.41 -15.14 10.66
CA GLU A 43 7.80 -13.74 10.45
C GLU A 43 8.24 -13.49 9.01
N THR A 44 7.54 -12.61 8.31
CA THR A 44 7.85 -12.20 6.94
C THR A 44 7.56 -10.71 6.72
N ASN A 45 8.06 -10.14 5.63
CA ASN A 45 7.72 -8.77 5.24
C ASN A 45 6.31 -8.78 4.61
N ALA A 46 5.31 -8.25 5.31
CA ALA A 46 3.94 -8.21 4.83
C ALA A 46 3.24 -6.90 5.19
N TRP A 47 2.42 -6.39 4.25
CA TRP A 47 1.68 -5.15 4.46
C TRP A 47 0.57 -5.30 5.49
N PHE A 48 -0.07 -6.46 5.57
CA PHE A 48 -1.17 -6.80 6.48
C PHE A 48 -1.24 -8.33 6.60
N ASP A 49 -1.94 -8.80 7.63
CA ASP A 49 -2.09 -10.24 7.87
C ASP A 49 -3.23 -10.84 7.04
N ILE A 50 -3.09 -12.11 6.67
CA ILE A 50 -4.14 -12.91 6.03
C ILE A 50 -4.23 -14.27 6.71
N ALA A 51 -5.45 -14.68 7.04
CA ALA A 51 -5.69 -15.95 7.71
C ALA A 51 -5.74 -17.13 6.71
N GLU A 52 -6.31 -16.94 5.53
CA GLU A 52 -6.55 -17.99 4.54
C GLU A 52 -6.64 -17.43 3.11
N LEU A 53 -6.40 -18.26 2.08
CA LEU A 53 -6.66 -17.88 0.69
C LEU A 53 -8.08 -18.29 0.29
N SER A 54 -9.05 -17.51 0.77
CA SER A 54 -10.48 -17.73 0.53
C SER A 54 -11.13 -16.42 0.11
N GLU A 55 -12.03 -16.47 -0.86
CA GLU A 55 -12.86 -15.30 -1.18
C GLU A 55 -13.65 -14.86 0.05
N ASN A 56 -14.05 -15.79 0.93
CA ASN A 56 -14.84 -15.55 2.14
C ASN A 56 -13.99 -15.23 3.38
N MET A 57 -12.67 -15.06 3.23
CA MET A 57 -11.80 -14.69 4.33
C MET A 57 -12.29 -13.40 5.01
N GLN A 58 -12.24 -13.37 6.33
CA GLN A 58 -12.38 -12.12 7.09
C GLN A 58 -11.09 -11.30 6.96
N ASP A 59 -11.21 -10.09 6.42
CA ASP A 59 -10.08 -9.16 6.35
C ASP A 59 -9.67 -8.71 7.76
N ASP A 60 -8.37 -8.78 8.06
CA ASP A 60 -7.82 -8.15 9.26
C ASP A 60 -7.74 -6.63 9.06
N VAL A 61 -8.85 -5.97 9.35
CA VAL A 61 -9.00 -4.51 9.26
C VAL A 61 -7.98 -3.78 10.15
N ALA A 62 -7.55 -4.39 11.26
CA ALA A 62 -6.59 -3.76 12.17
C ALA A 62 -5.20 -3.69 11.53
N SER A 63 -4.70 -4.80 10.96
CA SER A 63 -3.40 -4.79 10.28
C SER A 63 -3.41 -3.99 8.98
N LEU A 64 -4.53 -4.00 8.23
CA LEU A 64 -4.74 -3.13 7.06
C LEU A 64 -4.66 -1.64 7.42
N ASN A 65 -5.29 -1.23 8.54
CA ASN A 65 -5.22 0.15 9.03
C ASN A 65 -3.81 0.52 9.50
N HIS A 66 -3.12 -0.40 10.18
CA HIS A 66 -1.74 -0.16 10.62
C HIS A 66 -0.80 0.08 9.43
N ALA A 67 -0.97 -0.70 8.36
CA ALA A 67 -0.27 -0.52 7.09
C ALA A 67 -0.58 0.83 6.44
N ALA A 68 -1.86 1.18 6.38
CA ALA A 68 -2.33 2.44 5.81
C ALA A 68 -1.73 3.65 6.53
N LEU A 69 -1.69 3.62 7.87
CA LEU A 69 -1.06 4.67 8.67
C LEU A 69 0.45 4.74 8.45
N SER A 70 1.13 3.59 8.35
CA SER A 70 2.58 3.57 8.04
C SER A 70 2.88 4.23 6.70
N ILE A 71 2.08 3.94 5.66
CA ILE A 71 2.23 4.55 4.33
C ILE A 71 1.87 6.04 4.35
N ALA A 72 0.82 6.42 5.07
CA ALA A 72 0.44 7.82 5.22
C ALA A 72 1.53 8.63 5.95
N ASN A 73 2.19 8.05 6.95
CA ASN A 73 3.31 8.67 7.64
C ASN A 73 4.54 8.83 6.73
N LEU A 74 4.82 7.87 5.85
CA LEU A 74 5.89 8.03 4.84
C LEU A 74 5.58 9.18 3.87
N LEU A 75 4.31 9.39 3.57
CA LEU A 75 3.85 10.44 2.66
C LEU A 75 3.67 11.80 3.33
N SER A 76 3.61 11.88 4.65
CA SER A 76 3.43 13.15 5.37
C SER A 76 4.67 14.05 5.32
N GLU A 77 5.82 13.47 4.97
CA GLU A 77 7.07 14.20 4.72
C GLU A 77 7.09 14.89 3.34
N GLU A 78 6.12 14.60 2.46
CA GLU A 78 6.06 15.17 1.12
C GLU A 78 5.47 16.60 1.11
N PRO A 79 5.94 17.50 0.21
CA PRO A 79 5.38 18.83 0.08
C PRO A 79 3.88 18.84 -0.30
N THR A 80 3.10 19.74 0.26
CA THR A 80 1.63 19.80 0.06
C THR A 80 1.19 20.06 -1.39
N ASN A 81 2.09 20.60 -2.23
CA ASN A 81 1.84 20.88 -3.65
C ASN A 81 2.16 19.70 -4.57
N VAL A 82 2.63 18.55 -4.05
CA VAL A 82 2.83 17.36 -4.89
C VAL A 82 1.56 16.53 -5.02
N MET A 83 1.30 16.10 -6.24
CA MET A 83 0.29 15.09 -6.49
C MET A 83 0.81 13.72 -6.04
N ILE A 84 0.04 13.04 -5.19
CA ILE A 84 0.37 11.71 -4.69
C ILE A 84 -0.24 10.63 -5.59
N GLY A 85 0.56 9.64 -5.97
CA GLY A 85 0.11 8.36 -6.53
C GLY A 85 0.51 7.21 -5.62
N ILE A 86 -0.27 6.14 -5.60
CA ILE A 86 0.05 4.91 -4.88
C ILE A 86 -0.16 3.71 -5.80
N GLY A 87 0.64 2.67 -5.66
CA GLY A 87 0.42 1.44 -6.39
C GLY A 87 1.15 0.24 -5.82
N GLY A 88 0.85 -0.94 -6.35
CA GLY A 88 1.48 -2.18 -5.91
C GLY A 88 1.04 -3.41 -6.70
N ILE A 89 1.65 -4.54 -6.36
CA ILE A 89 1.33 -5.87 -6.88
C ILE A 89 0.92 -6.78 -5.71
N GLY A 90 -0.04 -7.69 -5.88
CA GLY A 90 -0.42 -8.66 -4.83
C GLY A 90 -0.86 -7.98 -3.54
N PHE A 91 -0.14 -8.21 -2.44
CA PHE A 91 -0.38 -7.51 -1.16
C PHE A 91 -0.23 -5.99 -1.29
N GLY A 92 0.72 -5.51 -2.10
CA GLY A 92 0.88 -4.09 -2.38
C GLY A 92 -0.30 -3.51 -3.15
N ALA A 93 -0.86 -4.26 -4.10
CA ALA A 93 -2.06 -3.85 -4.83
C ALA A 93 -3.27 -3.76 -3.89
N ALA A 94 -3.45 -4.78 -3.04
CA ALA A 94 -4.51 -4.81 -2.05
C ALA A 94 -4.42 -3.63 -1.07
N GLN A 95 -3.21 -3.33 -0.59
CA GLN A 95 -2.98 -2.20 0.29
C GLN A 95 -3.22 -0.85 -0.42
N ALA A 96 -2.79 -0.70 -1.68
CA ALA A 96 -3.02 0.53 -2.44
C ALA A 96 -4.51 0.80 -2.67
N LEU A 97 -5.28 -0.23 -3.02
CA LEU A 97 -6.73 -0.14 -3.20
C LEU A 97 -7.46 0.16 -1.88
N TYR A 98 -7.08 -0.50 -0.79
CA TYR A 98 -7.63 -0.23 0.55
C TYR A 98 -7.37 1.21 1.00
N LEU A 99 -6.16 1.74 0.75
CA LEU A 99 -5.80 3.11 1.11
C LEU A 99 -6.65 4.13 0.36
N ALA A 100 -6.89 3.88 -0.93
CA ALA A 100 -7.74 4.70 -1.76
C ALA A 100 -9.21 4.71 -1.28
N SER A 101 -9.76 3.53 -0.97
CA SER A 101 -11.13 3.43 -0.48
C SER A 101 -11.28 4.11 0.88
N LYS A 102 -10.35 3.90 1.82
CA LYS A 102 -10.37 4.58 3.12
C LYS A 102 -10.22 6.08 3.01
N GLY A 103 -9.34 6.60 2.14
CA GLY A 103 -9.21 8.04 1.92
C GLY A 103 -10.51 8.70 1.43
N CYS A 104 -11.39 7.95 0.76
CA CYS A 104 -12.71 8.41 0.36
C CYS A 104 -13.76 8.37 1.50
N TYR A 105 -13.63 7.46 2.47
CA TYR A 105 -14.64 7.22 3.51
C TYR A 105 -14.20 7.55 4.95
N ASP A 106 -12.96 7.98 5.17
CA ASP A 106 -12.47 8.32 6.51
C ASP A 106 -13.05 9.63 7.02
N THR A 107 -14.21 9.53 7.68
CA THR A 107 -14.90 10.64 8.35
C THR A 107 -14.06 11.29 9.45
N ASN A 108 -13.09 10.55 10.02
CA ASN A 108 -12.24 11.03 11.11
C ASN A 108 -10.95 11.71 10.61
N GLN A 109 -10.73 11.79 9.29
CA GLN A 109 -9.54 12.39 8.66
C GLN A 109 -8.19 11.86 9.18
N ARG A 110 -8.14 10.63 9.70
CA ARG A 110 -6.89 10.02 10.20
C ARG A 110 -5.93 9.73 9.06
N LEU A 111 -6.44 9.36 7.89
CA LEU A 111 -5.68 9.23 6.66
C LEU A 111 -5.77 10.54 5.86
N GLN A 112 -4.75 11.37 5.98
CA GLN A 112 -4.68 12.67 5.30
C GLN A 112 -4.27 12.57 3.82
N ILE A 113 -3.96 11.37 3.33
CA ILE A 113 -3.51 11.18 1.96
C ILE A 113 -4.70 11.02 1.00
N LYS A 114 -4.76 11.91 0.01
CA LYS A 114 -5.71 11.81 -1.12
C LYS A 114 -4.92 11.44 -2.38
N PRO A 115 -4.70 10.14 -2.64
CA PRO A 115 -4.04 9.72 -3.87
C PRO A 115 -4.87 10.17 -5.08
N ARG A 116 -4.23 10.74 -6.09
CA ARG A 116 -4.87 11.07 -7.38
C ARG A 116 -4.77 9.95 -8.40
N VAL A 117 -3.84 9.02 -8.20
CA VAL A 117 -3.63 7.84 -9.03
C VAL A 117 -3.43 6.65 -8.12
N VAL A 118 -4.13 5.56 -8.42
CA VAL A 118 -4.07 4.30 -7.68
C VAL A 118 -3.91 3.19 -8.71
N ILE A 119 -2.86 2.35 -8.57
CA ILE A 119 -2.60 1.23 -9.47
C ILE A 119 -2.50 -0.06 -8.66
N GLY A 120 -3.41 -1.00 -8.89
CA GLY A 120 -3.34 -2.34 -8.33
C GLY A 120 -3.21 -3.38 -9.43
N LEU A 121 -2.18 -4.23 -9.37
CA LEU A 121 -1.97 -5.34 -10.30
C LEU A 121 -1.99 -6.67 -9.54
N ASN A 122 -2.70 -7.67 -10.07
CA ASN A 122 -2.79 -9.02 -9.46
C ASN A 122 -3.10 -9.02 -7.96
N GLY A 123 -3.94 -8.07 -7.50
CA GLY A 123 -4.44 -8.00 -6.14
C GLY A 123 -5.95 -7.95 -6.10
N TRP A 124 -6.50 -7.69 -4.93
CA TRP A 124 -7.94 -7.56 -4.68
C TRP A 124 -8.21 -6.26 -3.90
N LEU A 125 -9.46 -5.84 -3.77
CA LEU A 125 -9.83 -4.75 -2.85
C LEU A 125 -10.20 -5.38 -1.49
N PRO A 126 -9.42 -5.20 -0.41
CA PRO A 126 -9.83 -5.66 0.92
C PRO A 126 -11.05 -4.89 1.42
N VAL A 127 -11.85 -5.51 2.29
CA VAL A 127 -13.01 -4.89 2.95
C VAL A 127 -14.01 -4.31 1.94
N TRP A 128 -14.16 -4.96 0.78
CA TRP A 128 -15.09 -4.54 -0.27
C TRP A 128 -16.54 -4.92 0.01
N ARG A 129 -16.78 -5.74 1.04
CA ARG A 129 -18.09 -6.23 1.46
C ARG A 129 -18.82 -5.27 2.38
#